data_AF-A0A0J1FHC6-F1
#
_entry.id   AF-A0A0J1FHC6-F1
#
_cell.length_a   1.000
_cell.length_b   1.000
_cell.length_c   1.000
_cell.angle_alpha   90.00
_cell.angle_beta   90.00
_cell.angle_gamma   90.00
#
_symmetry.space_group_name_H-M   'P 1'
#
loop_
_entity.id
_entity.type
_entity.pdbx_description
1 polymer ?
#
loop_
_entity_poly.entity_id
_entity_poly.type
_entity_poly.pdbx_seq_one_letter_code
_entity_poly.pdbx_strand_id
1 'polypeptide(L)'
;MVVTSGGNGPCRAGHYGELSERIMRSIGKDIEVIVFDSIYQKPIDFIKKVNRVNSARLSPLSIIQLVRFYWRKLQALDNLERLSHKVRPRELKRDDTTKAFQQGIEWIRKAETLSGVVEAEREGLLVLENVPQDAGRKVVRVGIVGEIYVVLEPAINLEIEEMLGNLGVEVDRSIYLTGWTRANTFGHKDNF
;
A
#
# COMPACT_ATOMS: atom_id res chain seq x y z
N MET A 1 -16.89 13.96 -3.93
CA MET A 1 -15.49 14.31 -3.61
C MET A 1 -14.65 13.06 -3.70
N VAL A 2 -13.53 13.10 -4.40
CA VAL A 2 -12.52 12.05 -4.48
C VAL A 2 -11.23 12.59 -3.88
N VAL A 3 -10.52 11.78 -3.10
CA VAL A 3 -9.22 12.13 -2.52
C VAL A 3 -8.15 11.26 -3.17
N THR A 4 -7.08 11.86 -3.64
CA THR A 4 -5.95 11.15 -4.25
C THR A 4 -4.62 11.78 -3.84
N SER A 5 -3.54 11.04 -4.01
CA SER A 5 -2.18 11.58 -3.89
C SER A 5 -1.73 12.20 -5.22
N GLY A 6 -1.00 13.30 -5.13
CA GLY A 6 -0.28 13.87 -6.25
C GLY A 6 1.15 13.32 -6.35
N GLY A 7 1.94 13.93 -7.23
CA GLY A 7 3.36 13.66 -7.38
C GLY A 7 4.10 14.94 -7.70
N ASN A 8 5.22 15.18 -7.01
CA ASN A 8 6.03 16.38 -7.21
C ASN A 8 7.30 16.13 -8.06
N GLY A 9 7.37 14.99 -8.73
CA GLY A 9 8.45 14.64 -9.67
C GLY A 9 7.99 14.75 -11.13
N PRO A 10 8.86 14.41 -12.10
CA PRO A 10 8.52 14.43 -13.53
C PRO A 10 7.51 13.34 -13.95
N CYS A 11 6.90 12.64 -12.98
CA CYS A 11 6.03 11.51 -13.24
C CYS A 11 4.60 11.97 -13.60
N ARG A 12 3.89 11.12 -14.36
CA ARG A 12 2.50 11.38 -14.76
C ARG A 12 1.50 11.38 -13.59
N ALA A 13 1.89 10.85 -12.43
CA ALA A 13 1.01 10.75 -11.26
C ALA A 13 0.42 12.11 -10.84
N GLY A 14 1.19 13.19 -10.96
CA GLY A 14 0.71 14.55 -10.65
C GLY A 14 -0.44 15.02 -11.56
N HIS A 15 -0.59 14.46 -12.76
CA HIS A 15 -1.63 14.83 -13.71
C HIS A 15 -2.90 13.98 -13.60
N TYR A 16 -2.85 12.80 -12.95
CA TYR A 16 -4.00 11.90 -12.90
C TYR A 16 -5.20 12.49 -12.17
N GLY A 17 -4.99 13.31 -11.13
CA GLY A 17 -6.07 13.99 -10.43
C GLY A 17 -6.86 14.94 -11.34
N GLU A 18 -6.15 15.87 -11.99
CA GLU A 18 -6.75 16.85 -12.89
C GLU A 18 -7.37 16.20 -14.13
N LEU A 19 -6.70 15.20 -14.70
CA LEU A 19 -7.22 14.43 -15.84
C LEU A 19 -8.52 13.71 -15.46
N SER A 20 -8.54 13.05 -14.32
CA SER A 20 -9.74 12.34 -13.82
C SER A 20 -10.90 13.30 -13.61
N GLU A 21 -10.63 14.47 -13.04
CA GLU A 21 -11.66 15.51 -12.84
C GLU A 21 -12.23 16.00 -14.19
N ARG A 22 -11.36 16.29 -15.17
CA ARG A 22 -11.78 16.73 -16.50
C ARG A 22 -12.61 15.67 -17.23
N ILE A 23 -12.22 14.40 -17.15
CA ILE A 23 -12.97 13.28 -17.72
C ILE A 23 -14.36 13.20 -17.09
N MET A 24 -14.45 13.26 -15.75
CA MET A 24 -15.73 13.23 -15.04
C MET A 24 -16.65 14.39 -15.46
N ARG A 25 -16.10 15.62 -15.53
CA ARG A 25 -16.86 16.79 -16.00
C ARG A 25 -17.37 16.60 -17.43
N SER A 26 -16.56 16.00 -18.32
CA SER A 26 -16.94 15.76 -19.72
C SER A 26 -18.12 14.80 -19.88
N ILE A 27 -18.33 13.88 -18.93
CA ILE A 27 -19.48 12.95 -18.91
C ILE A 27 -20.65 13.49 -18.04
N GLY A 28 -20.65 14.79 -17.73
CA GLY A 28 -21.72 15.44 -16.98
C GLY A 28 -21.68 15.19 -15.47
N LYS A 29 -20.57 14.68 -14.92
CA LYS A 29 -20.39 14.48 -13.47
C LYS A 29 -19.51 15.56 -12.87
N ASP A 30 -20.09 16.39 -11.99
CA ASP A 30 -19.34 17.38 -11.21
C ASP A 30 -18.82 16.73 -9.93
N ILE A 31 -17.55 16.31 -9.95
CA ILE A 31 -16.87 15.67 -8.82
C ILE A 31 -15.64 16.49 -8.46
N GLU A 32 -15.60 17.00 -7.24
CA GLU A 32 -14.41 17.63 -6.66
C GLU A 32 -13.32 16.56 -6.44
N VAL A 33 -12.13 16.74 -7.02
CA VAL A 33 -10.95 15.90 -6.80
C VAL A 33 -9.93 16.67 -5.96
N ILE A 34 -9.67 16.20 -4.75
CA ILE A 34 -8.67 16.76 -3.85
C ILE A 34 -7.38 15.97 -3.98
N VAL A 35 -6.34 16.63 -4.50
CA VAL A 35 -5.01 16.05 -4.69
C VAL A 35 -4.09 16.46 -3.53
N PHE A 36 -3.57 15.51 -2.76
CA PHE A 36 -2.56 15.76 -1.73
C PHE A 36 -1.15 15.67 -2.33
N ASP A 37 -0.50 16.82 -2.51
CA ASP A 37 0.93 16.94 -2.86
C ASP A 37 1.83 16.90 -1.60
N SER A 38 3.16 16.92 -1.74
CA SER A 38 4.06 17.02 -0.58
C SER A 38 3.76 18.23 0.30
N ILE A 39 3.63 17.96 1.59
CA ILE A 39 3.48 18.96 2.64
C ILE A 39 4.64 19.96 2.69
N TYR A 40 5.85 19.56 2.29
CA TYR A 40 7.03 20.44 2.34
C TYR A 40 7.03 21.50 1.24
N GLN A 41 6.43 21.21 0.09
CA GLN A 41 6.39 22.16 -1.03
C GLN A 41 5.22 23.13 -0.92
N LYS A 42 4.05 22.65 -0.46
CA LYS A 42 2.83 23.46 -0.36
C LYS A 42 2.13 23.28 1.01
N PRO A 43 2.77 23.67 2.13
CA PRO A 43 2.25 23.39 3.47
C PRO A 43 0.88 24.04 3.75
N ILE A 44 0.67 25.28 3.29
CA ILE A 44 -0.59 26.01 3.49
C ILE A 44 -1.74 25.32 2.75
N ASP A 45 -1.51 24.94 1.49
CA ASP A 45 -2.49 24.23 0.66
C ASP A 45 -2.81 22.84 1.23
N PHE A 46 -1.79 22.11 1.68
CA PHE A 46 -1.96 20.82 2.35
C PHE A 46 -2.88 20.93 3.57
N ILE A 47 -2.64 21.90 4.46
CA ILE A 47 -3.47 22.13 5.65
C ILE A 47 -4.91 22.52 5.25
N LYS A 48 -5.08 23.37 4.24
CA LYS A 48 -6.42 23.70 3.71
C LYS A 48 -7.16 22.46 3.23
N LYS A 49 -6.49 21.55 2.52
CA LYS A 49 -7.06 20.28 2.04
C LYS A 49 -7.38 19.33 3.20
N VAL A 50 -6.52 19.23 4.21
CA VAL A 50 -6.82 18.48 5.45
C VAL A 50 -8.10 19.01 6.10
N ASN A 51 -8.22 20.32 6.26
CA ASN A 51 -9.42 20.95 6.84
C ASN A 51 -10.66 20.74 5.97
N ARG A 52 -10.50 20.77 4.64
CA ARG A 52 -11.60 20.51 3.68
C ARG A 52 -12.13 19.08 3.80
N VAL A 53 -11.25 18.10 4.00
CA VAL A 53 -11.60 16.69 4.17
C VAL A 53 -12.13 16.39 5.58
N ASN A 54 -11.73 17.17 6.59
CA ASN A 54 -12.15 17.05 7.99
C ASN A 54 -13.58 17.56 8.24
N SER A 55 -14.58 16.94 7.61
CA SER A 55 -16.00 17.27 7.78
C SER A 55 -16.47 17.12 9.23
N ALA A 56 -15.91 16.16 9.97
CA ALA A 56 -16.21 15.89 11.37
C ALA A 56 -15.58 16.91 12.36
N ARG A 57 -14.82 17.90 11.86
CA ARG A 57 -14.18 18.95 12.68
C ARG A 57 -13.33 18.38 13.83
N LEU A 58 -12.63 17.28 13.54
CA LEU A 58 -11.72 16.64 14.48
C LEU A 58 -10.61 17.61 14.88
N SER A 59 -10.15 17.49 16.13
CA SER A 59 -8.99 18.24 16.59
C SER A 59 -7.72 17.82 15.83
N PRO A 60 -6.72 18.70 15.68
CA PRO A 60 -5.45 18.34 15.05
C PRO A 60 -4.79 17.10 15.69
N LEU A 61 -4.89 16.96 17.01
CA LEU A 61 -4.38 15.79 17.73
C LEU A 61 -5.10 14.50 17.31
N SER A 62 -6.43 14.54 17.18
CA SER A 62 -7.24 13.42 16.72
C SER A 62 -6.89 13.02 15.27
N ILE A 63 -6.67 14.00 14.39
CA ILE A 63 -6.23 13.73 13.00
C ILE A 63 -4.87 13.02 13.01
N ILE A 64 -3.91 13.50 13.79
CA ILE A 64 -2.59 12.87 13.91
C ILE A 64 -2.70 11.44 14.43
N GLN A 65 -3.55 11.20 15.43
CA GLN A 65 -3.80 9.85 15.96
C GLN A 65 -4.39 8.92 14.91
N LEU A 66 -5.37 9.39 14.12
CA LEU A 66 -5.94 8.62 13.01
C LEU A 66 -4.90 8.31 11.94
N VAL A 67 -4.13 9.31 11.51
CA VAL A 67 -3.05 9.11 10.52
C VAL A 67 -2.04 8.07 11.02
N ARG A 68 -1.61 8.17 12.28
CA ARG A 68 -0.70 7.19 12.88
C ARG A 68 -1.29 5.78 12.92
N PHE A 69 -2.58 5.66 13.24
CA PHE A 69 -3.29 4.39 13.28
C PHE A 69 -3.37 3.72 11.90
N TYR A 70 -3.85 4.44 10.88
CA TYR A 70 -3.95 3.91 9.53
C TYR A 70 -2.58 3.68 8.88
N TRP A 71 -1.59 4.54 9.17
CA TRP A 71 -0.22 4.32 8.72
C TRP A 71 0.33 2.99 9.26
N ARG A 72 0.09 2.69 10.54
CA ARG A 72 0.52 1.44 11.15
C ARG A 72 -0.14 0.21 10.51
N LYS A 73 -1.41 0.33 10.09
CA LYS A 73 -2.10 -0.72 9.32
C LYS A 73 -1.45 -0.96 7.96
N LEU A 74 -1.13 0.11 7.22
CA LEU A 74 -0.45 -0.01 5.93
C LEU A 74 0.92 -0.70 6.08
N GLN A 75 1.67 -0.37 7.13
CA GLN A 75 2.95 -1.03 7.41
C GLN A 75 2.78 -2.53 7.67
N ALA A 76 1.74 -2.91 8.40
CA ALA A 76 1.44 -4.32 8.64
C ALA A 76 1.07 -5.07 7.36
N LEU A 77 0.25 -4.45 6.48
CA LEU A 77 -0.10 -5.03 5.18
C LEU A 77 1.13 -5.23 4.29
N ASP A 78 1.98 -4.21 4.16
CA ASP A 78 3.24 -4.30 3.41
C ASP A 78 4.13 -5.44 3.94
N ASN A 79 4.17 -5.66 5.26
CA ASN A 79 4.98 -6.73 5.87
C ASN A 79 4.40 -8.13 5.61
N LEU A 80 3.08 -8.30 5.72
CA LEU A 80 2.42 -9.56 5.33
C LEU A 80 2.67 -9.88 3.85
N GLU A 81 2.55 -8.88 2.98
CA GLU A 81 2.73 -9.05 1.54
C GLU A 81 4.16 -9.46 1.20
N ARG A 82 5.17 -8.77 1.77
CA ARG A 82 6.60 -9.15 1.64
C ARG A 82 6.86 -10.59 2.08
N LEU A 83 6.27 -11.01 3.20
CA LEU A 83 6.44 -12.38 3.68
C LEU A 83 5.74 -13.38 2.75
N SER A 84 4.55 -13.05 2.25
CA SER A 84 3.82 -13.91 1.31
C SER A 84 4.64 -14.22 0.05
N HIS A 85 5.37 -13.23 -0.49
CA HIS A 85 6.24 -13.43 -1.67
C HIS A 85 7.42 -14.37 -1.39
N LYS A 86 7.86 -14.49 -0.13
CA LYS A 86 8.90 -15.43 0.30
C LYS A 86 8.33 -16.82 0.57
N VAL A 87 7.16 -16.92 1.18
CA VAL A 87 6.56 -18.21 1.58
C VAL A 87 5.95 -18.92 0.37
N ARG A 88 5.18 -18.21 -0.47
CA ARG A 88 4.44 -18.76 -1.62
C ARG A 88 5.27 -19.68 -2.54
N PRO A 89 6.47 -19.30 -3.02
CA PRO A 89 7.25 -20.19 -3.89
C PRO A 89 7.73 -21.48 -3.23
N ARG A 90 7.66 -21.58 -1.91
CA ARG A 90 8.11 -22.71 -1.09
C ARG A 90 6.96 -23.54 -0.54
N GLU A 91 5.71 -23.13 -0.73
CA GLU A 91 4.56 -23.84 -0.16
C GLU A 91 4.46 -25.27 -0.71
N LEU A 92 4.16 -26.22 0.17
CA LEU A 92 3.98 -27.64 -0.20
C LEU A 92 2.64 -27.88 -0.90
N LYS A 93 1.63 -27.09 -0.54
CA LYS A 93 0.29 -27.17 -1.11
C LYS A 93 -0.11 -25.79 -1.63
N ARG A 94 -0.50 -25.78 -2.90
CA ARG A 94 -0.90 -24.56 -3.60
C ARG A 94 -2.02 -23.82 -2.86
N ASP A 95 -1.91 -22.49 -2.84
CA ASP A 95 -2.86 -21.52 -2.28
C ASP A 95 -2.90 -21.47 -0.74
N ASP A 96 -2.10 -22.26 -0.02
CA ASP A 96 -2.07 -22.20 1.44
C ASP A 96 -1.47 -20.87 1.92
N THR A 97 -0.46 -20.35 1.22
CA THR A 97 0.07 -18.99 1.47
C THR A 97 -0.97 -17.92 1.18
N THR A 98 -1.74 -18.06 0.09
CA THR A 98 -2.79 -17.08 -0.26
C THR A 98 -3.88 -17.05 0.82
N LYS A 99 -4.31 -18.21 1.34
CA LYS A 99 -5.28 -18.26 2.45
C LYS A 99 -4.72 -17.62 3.73
N ALA A 100 -3.48 -17.95 4.09
CA ALA A 100 -2.79 -17.37 5.25
C ALA A 100 -2.68 -15.84 5.14
N PHE A 101 -2.30 -15.34 3.96
CA PHE A 101 -2.19 -13.91 3.67
C PHE A 101 -3.55 -13.20 3.82
N GLN A 102 -4.60 -13.74 3.19
CA GLN A 102 -5.96 -13.18 3.29
C GLN A 102 -6.48 -13.19 4.73
N GLN A 103 -6.15 -14.22 5.51
CA GLN A 103 -6.50 -14.28 6.93
C GLN A 103 -5.83 -13.16 7.73
N GLY A 104 -4.54 -12.90 7.48
CA GLY A 104 -3.80 -11.79 8.10
C GLY A 104 -4.35 -10.41 7.71
N ILE A 105 -4.71 -10.22 6.43
CA ILE A 105 -5.39 -8.99 5.96
C ILE A 105 -6.68 -8.77 6.74
N GLU A 106 -7.51 -9.80 6.89
CA GLU A 106 -8.78 -9.69 7.60
C GLU A 106 -8.62 -9.34 9.08
N TRP A 107 -7.57 -9.85 9.74
CA TRP A 107 -7.25 -9.47 11.12
C TRP A 107 -6.83 -8.00 11.22
N ILE A 108 -5.93 -7.54 10.35
CA ILE A 108 -5.52 -6.12 10.32
C ILE A 108 -6.71 -5.22 10.00
N ARG A 109 -7.60 -5.65 9.10
CA ARG A 109 -8.82 -4.92 8.75
C ARG A 109 -9.70 -4.70 9.98
N LYS A 110 -9.94 -5.76 10.76
CA LYS A 110 -10.79 -5.76 11.97
C LYS A 110 -10.16 -5.08 13.19
N ALA A 111 -8.83 -4.88 13.22
CA ALA A 111 -8.18 -4.21 14.34
C ALA A 111 -8.67 -2.75 14.49
N GLU A 112 -9.07 -2.36 15.70
CA GLU A 112 -9.62 -1.03 16.00
C GLU A 112 -8.67 -0.13 16.80
N THR A 113 -7.58 -0.70 17.32
CA THR A 113 -6.58 0.02 18.15
C THR A 113 -5.16 -0.20 17.63
N LEU A 114 -4.24 0.71 17.96
CA LEU A 114 -2.83 0.58 17.56
C LEU A 114 -2.20 -0.73 18.05
N SER A 115 -2.45 -1.11 19.32
CA SER A 115 -2.01 -2.39 19.86
C SER A 115 -2.66 -3.57 19.16
N GLY A 116 -3.95 -3.47 18.82
CA GLY A 116 -4.66 -4.47 18.04
C GLY A 116 -4.07 -4.67 16.64
N VAL A 117 -3.58 -3.61 15.99
CA VAL A 117 -2.89 -3.71 14.69
C VAL A 117 -1.55 -4.45 14.83
N VAL A 118 -0.78 -4.14 15.89
CA VAL A 118 0.49 -4.83 16.17
C VAL A 118 0.26 -6.31 16.40
N GLU A 119 -0.78 -6.65 17.17
CA GLU A 119 -1.13 -8.04 17.46
C GLU A 119 -1.64 -8.77 16.22
N ALA A 120 -2.52 -8.15 15.44
CA ALA A 120 -3.03 -8.71 14.20
C ALA A 120 -1.92 -8.97 13.17
N GLU A 121 -0.93 -8.07 13.08
CA GLU A 121 0.26 -8.31 12.25
C GLU A 121 1.07 -9.48 12.77
N ARG A 122 1.36 -9.53 14.08
CA ARG A 122 2.12 -10.62 14.69
C ARG A 122 1.48 -11.98 14.38
N GLU A 123 0.18 -12.10 14.60
CA GLU A 123 -0.56 -13.33 14.29
C GLU A 123 -0.59 -13.62 12.79
N GLY A 124 -0.78 -12.61 11.93
CA GLY A 124 -0.76 -12.78 10.48
C GLY A 124 0.58 -13.28 9.95
N LEU A 125 1.70 -12.74 10.48
CA LEU A 125 3.04 -13.20 10.14
C LEU A 125 3.27 -14.64 10.61
N LEU A 126 2.85 -14.98 11.83
CA LEU A 126 2.97 -16.33 12.37
C LEU A 126 2.19 -17.35 11.53
N VAL A 127 0.98 -17.03 11.06
CA VAL A 127 0.22 -17.95 10.19
C VAL A 127 0.91 -18.15 8.85
N LEU A 128 1.50 -17.10 8.26
CA LEU A 128 2.30 -17.22 7.04
C LEU A 128 3.55 -18.07 7.24
N GLU A 129 4.29 -17.85 8.33
CA GLU A 129 5.51 -18.61 8.65
C GLU A 129 5.22 -20.11 8.87
N ASN A 130 4.05 -20.42 9.44
CA ASN A 130 3.61 -21.78 9.71
C ASN A 130 3.00 -22.50 8.49
N VAL A 131 2.89 -21.85 7.33
CA VAL A 131 2.54 -22.55 6.09
C VAL A 131 3.58 -23.66 5.85
N PRO A 132 3.16 -24.91 5.61
CA PRO A 132 4.08 -26.00 5.31
C PRO A 132 4.91 -25.70 4.05
N GLN A 133 6.24 -25.71 4.19
CA GLN A 133 7.18 -25.30 3.16
C GLN A 133 8.23 -26.38 2.86
N ASP A 134 8.67 -26.45 1.61
CA ASP A 134 9.88 -27.17 1.21
C ASP A 134 11.12 -26.28 1.41
N ALA A 135 11.80 -26.46 2.55
CA ALA A 135 13.03 -25.74 2.87
C ALA A 135 14.21 -26.07 1.94
N GLY A 136 14.17 -27.20 1.23
CA GLY A 136 15.20 -27.62 0.28
C GLY A 136 15.00 -27.06 -1.13
N ARG A 137 13.86 -26.41 -1.40
CA ARG A 137 13.52 -25.91 -2.73
C ARG A 137 14.47 -24.79 -3.15
N LYS A 138 15.11 -24.97 -4.31
CA LYS A 138 15.87 -23.90 -4.97
C LYS A 138 14.89 -22.93 -5.62
N VAL A 139 14.89 -21.69 -5.15
CA VAL A 139 13.95 -20.64 -5.59
C VAL A 139 14.71 -19.58 -6.38
N VAL A 140 14.21 -19.27 -7.59
CA VAL A 140 14.69 -18.14 -8.38
C VAL A 140 14.11 -16.85 -7.80
N ARG A 141 14.92 -15.80 -7.73
CA ARG A 141 14.49 -14.47 -7.29
C ARG A 141 14.33 -13.53 -8.47
N VAL A 142 13.21 -12.82 -8.53
CA VAL A 142 12.91 -11.83 -9.58
C VAL A 142 12.53 -10.51 -8.92
N GLY A 143 13.19 -9.43 -9.36
CA GLY A 143 12.81 -8.07 -9.01
C GLY A 143 11.78 -7.51 -9.99
N ILE A 144 10.70 -6.94 -9.47
CA ILE A 144 9.71 -6.21 -10.27
C ILE A 144 9.95 -4.70 -10.14
N VAL A 145 10.18 -4.08 -11.29
CA VAL A 145 10.44 -2.65 -11.45
C VAL A 145 9.52 -2.09 -12.53
N GLY A 146 9.08 -0.85 -12.37
CA GLY A 146 8.18 -0.24 -13.33
C GLY A 146 7.51 1.03 -12.82
N GLU A 147 6.44 1.41 -13.51
CA GLU A 147 5.58 2.51 -13.12
C GLU A 147 4.84 2.15 -11.82
N ILE A 148 4.77 3.09 -10.88
CA ILE A 148 4.28 2.83 -9.53
C ILE A 148 2.92 2.15 -9.49
N TYR A 149 1.96 2.64 -10.27
CA TYR A 149 0.60 2.15 -10.21
C TYR A 149 0.52 0.72 -10.74
N VAL A 150 1.27 0.41 -11.80
CA VAL A 150 1.36 -0.93 -12.38
C VAL A 150 2.07 -1.91 -11.43
N VAL A 151 3.06 -1.45 -10.66
CA VAL A 151 3.77 -2.30 -9.68
C VAL A 151 2.94 -2.52 -8.41
N LEU A 152 2.15 -1.54 -7.97
CA LEU A 152 1.40 -1.60 -6.71
C LEU A 152 -0.01 -2.19 -6.83
N GLU A 153 -0.68 -2.06 -7.98
CA GLU A 153 -2.05 -2.55 -8.20
C GLU A 153 -2.03 -3.89 -8.97
N PRO A 154 -2.20 -5.04 -8.28
CA PRO A 154 -2.04 -6.36 -8.87
C PRO A 154 -3.02 -6.62 -10.02
N ALA A 155 -4.23 -6.04 -9.97
CA ALA A 155 -5.24 -6.24 -11.01
C ALA A 155 -4.78 -5.74 -12.39
N ILE A 156 -3.87 -4.77 -12.44
CA ILE A 156 -3.41 -4.13 -13.70
C ILE A 156 -2.24 -4.89 -14.30
N ASN A 157 -1.46 -5.59 -13.46
CA ASN A 157 -0.31 -6.37 -13.90
C ASN A 157 -0.62 -7.88 -14.05
N LEU A 158 -1.91 -8.25 -13.96
CA LEU A 158 -2.42 -9.62 -14.04
C LEU A 158 -1.94 -10.50 -12.87
N GLU A 159 -1.87 -9.93 -11.67
CA GLU A 159 -1.47 -10.63 -10.45
C GLU A 159 -0.09 -11.30 -10.61
N ILE A 160 0.85 -10.61 -11.26
CA ILE A 160 2.12 -11.21 -11.69
C ILE A 160 2.93 -11.73 -10.50
N GLU A 161 2.85 -11.07 -9.34
CA GLU A 161 3.50 -11.50 -8.10
C GLU A 161 2.97 -12.86 -7.63
N GLU A 162 1.65 -13.05 -7.69
CA GLU A 162 1.00 -14.29 -7.32
C GLU A 162 1.23 -15.39 -8.34
N MET A 163 1.13 -15.06 -9.63
CA MET A 163 1.42 -16.00 -10.70
C MET A 163 2.85 -16.54 -10.61
N LEU A 164 3.85 -15.67 -10.45
CA LEU A 164 5.25 -16.06 -10.30
C LEU A 164 5.50 -16.85 -9.02
N GLY A 165 4.91 -16.43 -7.90
CA GLY A 165 4.96 -17.15 -6.64
C GLY A 165 4.45 -18.59 -6.78
N ASN A 166 3.30 -18.76 -7.43
CA ASN A 166 2.70 -20.08 -7.69
C ASN A 166 3.56 -20.95 -8.63
N LEU A 167 4.42 -20.35 -9.45
CA LEU A 167 5.39 -21.04 -10.30
C LEU A 167 6.72 -21.35 -9.57
N GLY A 168 6.84 -21.01 -8.27
CA GLY A 168 8.03 -21.27 -7.48
C GLY A 168 9.10 -20.17 -7.56
N VAL A 169 8.72 -18.94 -7.93
CA VAL A 169 9.60 -17.77 -7.99
C VAL A 169 9.35 -16.85 -6.81
N GLU A 170 10.42 -16.46 -6.10
CA GLU A 170 10.35 -15.41 -5.08
C GLU A 170 10.42 -14.05 -5.76
N VAL A 171 9.42 -13.22 -5.48
CA VAL A 171 9.30 -11.89 -6.05
C VAL A 171 9.69 -10.84 -5.02
N ASP A 172 10.47 -9.85 -5.44
CA ASP A 172 10.67 -8.63 -4.68
C ASP A 172 10.28 -7.40 -5.51
N ARG A 173 9.58 -6.46 -4.89
CA ARG A 173 9.15 -5.23 -5.57
C ARG A 173 10.03 -4.08 -5.12
N SER A 174 10.42 -3.27 -6.10
CA SER A 174 11.10 -2.00 -5.83
C SER A 174 10.23 -0.99 -5.06
N ILE A 175 8.90 -1.19 -5.03
CA ILE A 175 7.94 -0.25 -4.47
C ILE A 175 6.92 -1.00 -3.60
N TYR A 176 6.71 -0.49 -2.39
CA TYR A 176 5.59 -0.84 -1.50
C TYR A 176 4.89 0.45 -1.06
N LEU A 177 3.62 0.35 -0.68
CA LEU A 177 2.78 1.52 -0.47
C LEU A 177 3.32 2.45 0.63
N THR A 178 3.78 1.91 1.76
CA THR A 178 4.33 2.76 2.84
C THR A 178 5.69 3.35 2.47
N GLY A 179 6.53 2.59 1.79
CA GLY A 179 7.84 3.05 1.30
C GLY A 179 7.68 4.23 0.36
N TRP A 180 6.82 4.08 -0.65
CA TRP A 180 6.54 5.15 -1.60
C TRP A 180 5.87 6.36 -0.94
N THR A 181 4.83 6.14 -0.13
CA THR A 181 4.09 7.25 0.49
C THR A 181 5.02 8.09 1.37
N ARG A 182 5.95 7.46 2.09
CA ARG A 182 6.96 8.16 2.88
C ARG A 182 7.87 9.00 1.98
N ALA A 183 8.39 8.41 0.91
CA ALA A 183 9.27 9.08 -0.04
C ALA A 183 8.58 10.26 -0.76
N ASN A 184 7.33 10.10 -1.17
CA ASN A 184 6.55 11.13 -1.87
C ASN A 184 6.09 12.26 -0.93
N THR A 185 5.66 11.92 0.29
CA THR A 185 5.15 12.92 1.25
C THR A 185 6.29 13.70 1.90
N PHE A 186 7.33 13.00 2.36
CA PHE A 186 8.38 13.59 3.18
C PHE A 186 9.71 13.87 2.43
N GLY A 187 9.81 13.50 1.15
CA GLY A 187 11.05 13.54 0.39
C GLY A 187 11.97 12.35 0.68
N HIS A 188 12.90 12.05 -0.23
CA HIS A 188 13.92 11.04 0.03
C HIS A 188 14.84 11.52 1.15
N LYS A 189 14.81 10.81 2.28
CA LYS A 189 15.94 10.75 3.23
C LYS A 189 16.47 9.33 3.22
N ASP A 190 16.96 8.88 2.07
CA ASP A 190 17.69 7.63 1.97
C ASP A 190 19.13 7.97 1.62
N ASN A 191 19.99 7.88 2.63
CA ASN A 191 21.40 7.55 2.41
C ASN A 191 21.41 6.10 1.92
N PHE A 192 22.03 5.88 0.77
CA PHE A 192 22.36 4.56 0.22
C PHE A 192 23.10 3.70 1.25
#